data_AF-A0A7L8S4Q2-F1
#
_entry.id   AF-A0A7L8S4Q2-F1
#
_cell.length_a   1.000
_cell.length_b   1.000
_cell.length_c   1.000
_cell.angle_alpha   90.00
_cell.angle_beta   90.00
_cell.angle_gamma   90.00
#
_symmetry.space_group_name_H-M   'P 1'
#
loop_
_entity.id
_entity.type
_entity.pdbx_description
1 polymer ?
#
loop_
_entity_poly.entity_id
_entity_poly.type
_entity_poly.pdbx_seq_one_letter_code
_entity_poly.pdbx_strand_id
1 'polypeptide(L)' 'MTEIAVQLGVRDQQVAQACDRHDIARPQPGHWQKLQYGKGVEPKPLSTESYAAEEPVVIAGRETFPRIRDNELAPGVSRS' A
#
# COMPACT_ATOMS: atom_id res chain seq x y z
N MET A 1 10.76 0.61 6.15
CA MET A 1 10.04 0.38 7.42
C MET A 1 9.57 1.68 8.02
N THR A 2 10.37 2.74 7.93
CA THR A 2 10.03 4.09 8.41
C THR A 2 8.79 4.69 7.74
N GLU A 3 8.63 4.58 6.43
CA GLU A 3 7.47 5.13 5.72
C GLU A 3 6.14 4.49 6.19
N ILE A 4 6.09 3.16 6.23
CA ILE A 4 4.92 2.41 6.73
C ILE A 4 4.67 2.74 8.21
N ALA A 5 5.74 2.84 9.01
CA ALA A 5 5.65 3.18 10.41
C ALA A 5 5.03 4.57 10.64
N VAL A 6 5.44 5.57 9.84
CA VAL A 6 4.86 6.92 9.86
C VAL A 6 3.39 6.90 9.47
N GLN A 7 3.02 6.19 8.40
CA GLN A 7 1.62 6.11 7.94
C GLN A 7 0.70 5.42 8.96
N LEU A 8 1.20 4.40 9.65
CA LEU A 8 0.45 3.66 10.66
C LEU A 8 0.56 4.28 12.07
N GLY A 9 1.39 5.32 12.26
CA GLY A 9 1.64 5.93 13.57
C GLY A 9 2.32 4.99 14.58
N VAL A 10 3.03 3.97 14.09
CA VAL A 10 3.72 2.96 14.92
C VAL A 10 5.23 3.10 14.82
N ARG A 11 5.98 2.37 15.66
CA ARG A 11 7.45 2.35 15.55
C ARG A 11 7.90 1.41 14.44
N ASP A 12 9.02 1.72 13.80
CA ASP A 12 9.63 0.91 12.74
C ASP A 12 9.89 -0.54 13.16
N GLN A 13 10.32 -0.75 14.41
CA GLN A 13 10.54 -2.09 14.96
C GLN A 13 9.26 -2.92 15.06
N GLN A 14 8.12 -2.29 15.35
CA GLN A 14 6.85 -3.01 15.42
C GLN A 14 6.40 -3.46 14.03
N VAL A 15 6.61 -2.63 13.01
CA VAL A 15 6.37 -3.01 11.61
C VAL A 15 7.30 -4.16 11.21
N ALA A 16 8.59 -4.06 11.56
CA ALA A 16 9.56 -5.09 11.25
C ALA A 16 9.22 -6.44 11.91
N GLN A 17 8.78 -6.42 13.18
CA GLN A 17 8.37 -7.61 13.92
C GLN A 17 7.08 -8.22 13.36
N ALA A 18 6.12 -7.38 12.94
CA ALA A 18 4.93 -7.86 12.26
C ALA A 18 5.28 -8.54 10.93
N CYS A 19 6.20 -7.95 10.15
CA CYS A 19 6.67 -8.57 8.91
C CYS A 19 7.31 -9.95 9.16
N ASP A 20 8.16 -10.09 10.19
CA ASP A 20 8.77 -11.40 10.52
C ASP A 20 7.72 -12.44 10.91
N ARG A 21 6.72 -12.04 11.70
CA ARG A 21 5.67 -12.96 12.17
C ARG A 21 4.82 -13.51 11.02
N HIS A 22 4.60 -12.70 9.99
CA HIS A 22 3.74 -13.04 8.85
C HIS A 22 4.52 -13.46 7.61
N ASP A 23 5.82 -13.72 7.72
CA ASP A 23 6.71 -14.06 6.60
C ASP A 23 6.65 -13.05 5.43
N ILE A 24 6.46 -11.77 5.77
CA ILE A 24 6.36 -10.69 4.79
C ILE A 24 7.77 -10.19 4.45
N ALA A 25 8.12 -10.25 3.16
CA ALA A 25 9.38 -9.72 2.67
C ALA A 25 9.54 -8.22 2.98
N ARG A 26 10.65 -7.87 3.64
CA ARG A 26 10.95 -6.49 4.00
C ARG A 26 11.46 -5.72 2.77
N PRO A 27 11.01 -4.46 2.56
CA PRO A 27 11.52 -3.61 1.51
C PRO A 27 12.99 -3.28 1.80
N GLN A 28 13.84 -3.37 0.78
CA GLN A 28 15.26 -3.05 0.89
C GLN A 28 15.48 -1.58 1.29
N PRO A 29 16.63 -1.26 1.91
CA PRO A 29 17.03 0.13 2.12
C PRO A 29 17.02 0.89 0.78
N GLY A 30 16.42 2.09 0.78
CA GLY A 30 16.22 2.90 -0.42
C GLY A 30 14.99 2.55 -1.28
N HIS A 31 14.21 1.51 -0.94
CA HIS A 31 12.94 1.19 -1.61
C HIS A 31 11.97 2.38 -1.60
N TRP A 32 11.78 3.01 -0.44
CA TRP A 32 10.89 4.17 -0.28
C TRP A 32 11.37 5.39 -1.06
N GLN A 33 12.68 5.63 -1.11
CA GLN A 33 13.25 6.69 -1.95
C GLN A 33 12.95 6.42 -3.44
N LYS A 34 13.15 5.18 -3.92
CA LYS A 34 12.85 4.83 -5.32
C LYS A 34 11.38 5.08 -5.68
N LEU A 35 10.45 4.76 -4.77
CA LEU A 35 9.02 5.06 -4.92
C LEU A 35 8.76 6.57 -5.00
N GLN A 36 9.35 7.36 -4.09
CA GLN A 36 9.19 8.83 -4.08
C GLN A 36 9.73 9.49 -5.36
N TYR A 37 10.81 8.97 -5.94
CA TYR A 37 11.39 9.45 -7.20
C TYR A 37 10.68 8.91 -8.45
N GLY A 38 9.57 8.19 -8.31
CA GLY A 38 8.77 7.68 -9.43
C GLY A 38 9.46 6.56 -10.21
N LYS A 39 10.52 5.95 -9.67
CA LYS A 39 11.15 4.78 -10.29
C LYS A 39 10.24 3.58 -10.00
N GLY A 40 9.63 3.04 -11.05
CA GLY A 40 8.88 1.78 -10.97
C GLY A 40 9.76 0.73 -10.30
N VAL A 41 9.39 0.34 -9.08
CA VAL A 41 10.06 -0.75 -8.39
C VAL A 41 9.50 -2.01 -9.01
N GLU A 42 10.30 -2.70 -9.83
CA GLU A 42 9.97 -4.02 -10.33
C GLU A 42 9.68 -4.93 -9.13
N PRO A 43 8.45 -5.46 -8.99
CA PRO A 43 8.13 -6.38 -7.91
C PRO A 43 9.01 -7.61 -8.07
N LYS A 44 9.78 -7.94 -7.04
CA LYS A 44 10.52 -9.20 -7.02
C LYS A 44 9.47 -10.33 -7.15
N PRO A 45 9.62 -11.25 -8.11
CA PRO A 45 8.69 -12.38 -8.22
C PRO A 45 8.69 -13.14 -6.89
N LEU A 46 7.49 -13.33 -6.35
CA LEU A 46 7.28 -14.14 -5.16
C LEU A 46 7.58 -15.59 -5.53
N SER A 47 8.35 -16.30 -4.71
CA SER A 47 8.64 -17.72 -4.95
C SER A 47 7.39 -18.53 -4.62
N THR A 48 6.91 -19.33 -5.57
CA THR A 48 5.75 -20.22 -5.41
C THR A 48 6.13 -21.56 -4.76
N GLU A 49 7.37 -21.71 -4.31
CA GLU A 49 7.91 -22.98 -3.80
C GLU A 49 7.25 -23.43 -2.49
N SER A 50 6.76 -22.48 -1.69
CA SER A 50 6.13 -22.74 -0.38
C SER A 50 4.61 -22.73 -0.41
N TYR A 51 4.01 -22.28 -1.51
CA TYR A 51 2.55 -22.16 -1.65
C TYR A 51 2.16 -22.74 -3.01
N ALA A 52 1.60 -23.97 -3.00
CA ALA A 52 1.06 -24.55 -4.20
C ALA A 52 -0.06 -23.64 -4.73
N ALA A 53 -0.18 -23.51 -6.06
CA ALA A 53 -1.31 -22.82 -6.69
C ALA A 53 -2.56 -23.70 -6.55
N GLU A 54 -3.08 -23.84 -5.33
CA GLU A 54 -4.11 -24.83 -5.01
C GLU A 54 -5.53 -24.39 -5.41
N GLU A 55 -5.76 -23.11 -5.74
CA GLU A 55 -6.99 -22.69 -6.42
C GLU A 55 -6.87 -21.26 -7.00
N PRO A 56 -7.30 -21.01 -8.26
CA PRO A 56 -7.35 -19.65 -8.79
C PRO A 56 -8.46 -18.84 -8.10
N VAL A 57 -8.08 -17.81 -7.33
CA VAL A 57 -9.04 -16.85 -6.78
C VAL A 57 -9.45 -15.86 -7.87
N VAL A 58 -10.75 -15.85 -8.23
CA VAL A 58 -11.31 -14.89 -9.18
C VAL A 58 -11.53 -13.56 -8.47
N ILE A 59 -10.68 -12.58 -8.75
CA ILE A 59 -10.90 -11.19 -8.31
C ILE A 59 -11.95 -10.59 -9.23
N ALA A 60 -13.20 -10.50 -8.77
CA ALA A 60 -14.24 -9.77 -9.48
C ALA A 60 -13.73 -8.34 -9.75
N GLY A 61 -13.78 -7.92 -11.02
CA GLY A 61 -13.20 -6.66 -11.47
C GLY A 61 -13.61 -5.50 -10.56
N ARG A 62 -12.61 -4.79 -10.03
CA ARG A 62 -12.80 -3.60 -9.19
C ARG A 62 -13.84 -2.69 -9.84
N GLU A 63 -14.93 -2.41 -9.11
CA GLU A 63 -15.76 -1.28 -9.47
C GLU A 63 -14.86 -0.04 -9.39
N THR A 64 -14.79 0.72 -10.48
CA THR A 64 -13.95 1.90 -10.54
C THR A 64 -14.54 2.93 -9.59
N PHE A 65 -14.00 2.99 -8.37
CA PHE A 65 -14.37 4.04 -7.42
C PHE A 65 -14.13 5.39 -8.11
N PRO A 66 -15.19 6.19 -8.35
CA PRO A 66 -15.03 7.48 -9.00
C PRO A 66 -14.10 8.31 -8.11
N ARG A 67 -13.03 8.84 -8.72
CA ARG A 67 -12.14 9.75 -8.00
C ARG A 67 -12.97 10.93 -7.51
N ILE A 68 -13.13 11.05 -6.19
CA ILE A 68 -13.60 12.29 -5.59
C ILE A 68 -12.62 13.37 -6.05
N ARG A 69 -13.11 14.27 -6.90
CA ARG A 69 -12.45 15.54 -7.14
C ARG A 69 -12.75 16.39 -5.92
N ASP A 70 -11.76 16.59 -5.06
CA ASP A 70 -11.70 17.78 -4.21
C ASP A 70 -11.80 18.99 -5.14
N ASN A 71 -12.97 19.62 -5.20
CA ASN A 71 -13.16 21.06 -5.34
C ASN A 71 -14.64 21.39 -5.61
N GLU A 72 -15.46 21.44 -4.55
CA GLU A 72 -16.53 22.43 -4.49
C GLU A 72 -16.46 23.14 -3.14
N LEU A 73 -15.65 24.19 -3.15
CA LEU A 73 -15.70 25.29 -2.20
C LEU A 73 -17.15 25.77 -2.10
N ALA A 74 -17.79 25.56 -0.94
CA ALA A 74 -19.01 26.27 -0.60
C ALA A 74 -18.70 27.77 -0.52
N PRO A 75 -19.47 28.62 -1.23
CA PRO A 75 -20.07 29.74 -0.54
C PRO A 75 -21.53 29.91 -0.96
N GLY A 76 -22.46 29.79 -0.02
CA GLY A 76 -23.84 30.15 -0.33
C GLY A 76 -24.93 29.66 0.62
N VAL A 77 -24.69 29.63 1.94
CA VAL A 77 -25.84 29.65 2.86
C VAL A 77 -26.29 31.11 2.99
N SER A 78 -27.13 31.54 2.05
CA SER A 78 -27.95 32.75 2.24
C SER A 78 -29.30 32.32 2.77
N ARG A 79 -29.49 32.72 4.02
CA ARG A 79 -30.72 32.72 4.81
C ARG A 79 -31.87 33.35 4.00
N SER A 80 -33.04 32.72 4.00
CA SER A 80 -34.35 33.34 3.80
C SER A 80 -35.40 32.51 4.54
#